data_AF-A0AB73BW56-F1
#
_entry.id   AF-A0AB73BW56-F1
#
_cell.length_a   1.000
_cell.length_b   1.000
_cell.length_c   1.000
_cell.angle_alpha   90.00
_cell.angle_beta   90.00
_cell.angle_gamma   90.00
#
_symmetry.space_group_name_H-M   'P 1'
#
loop_
_entity.id
_entity.type
_entity.pdbx_description
1 polymer ?
#
loop_
_entity_poly.entity_id
_entity_poly.type
_entity_poly.pdbx_seq_one_letter_code
_entity_poly.pdbx_strand_id
1 'polypeptide(L)'
;MVEKIVIRSEDWLKNAGIVGFYRILKERDERADIFVEEDQISFSADLLQNFSEKYFHYFIKRYKNVLSLYRILNFTANISQYEEKNYETFLKEDLEKLNEHVENVKKYLKSNSYRAMYPLIRCPFDPLQKERELKKVNLKKTESLKDRISDIQKLLVDLKEIHDFLRQEDSQKYIGAKNAMYGIIQNAWKGISILNPQVKEQNMYLEFDKYFVQTAREYLEQEKTKFKYRCFSCG
;
A
#
# COMPACT_ATOMS: atom_id res chain seq x y z
N MET A 1 0.80 29.52 19.86
CA MET A 1 2.01 28.69 20.01
C MET A 1 1.64 27.29 19.58
N VAL A 2 2.38 26.70 18.64
CA VAL A 2 2.15 25.30 18.27
C VAL A 2 2.65 24.42 19.42
N GLU A 3 1.81 23.50 19.88
CA GLU A 3 2.15 22.64 21.01
C GLU A 3 3.33 21.72 20.64
N LYS A 4 4.36 21.72 21.48
CA LYS A 4 5.54 20.86 21.31
C LYS A 4 5.27 19.55 22.04
N ILE A 5 5.35 18.44 21.30
CA ILE A 5 5.19 17.09 21.83
C ILE A 5 6.58 16.55 22.19
N VAL A 6 6.69 15.90 23.35
CA VAL A 6 7.90 15.19 23.79
C VAL A 6 7.52 13.74 24.05
N ILE A 7 8.22 12.81 23.41
CA ILE A 7 8.05 11.37 23.62
C ILE A 7 9.36 10.83 24.16
N ARG A 8 9.33 10.37 25.42
CA ARG A 8 10.45 9.70 26.07
C ARG A 8 10.49 8.22 25.71
N SER A 9 11.71 7.73 25.56
CA SER A 9 12.03 6.32 25.47
C SER A 9 11.57 5.57 26.73
N GLU A 10 11.25 4.29 26.56
CA GLU A 10 10.75 3.42 27.62
C GLU A 10 11.14 1.97 27.24
N ASP A 11 10.16 1.07 27.16
CA ASP A 11 10.38 -0.30 26.73
C ASP A 11 10.72 -0.42 25.24
N TRP A 12 11.21 -1.60 24.88
CA TRP A 12 11.61 -1.94 23.52
C TRP A 12 10.52 -1.67 22.47
N LEU A 13 9.26 -1.96 22.76
CA LEU A 13 8.16 -1.82 21.80
C LEU A 13 7.86 -0.35 21.53
N LYS A 14 7.78 0.47 22.59
CA LYS A 14 7.62 1.92 22.45
C LYS A 14 8.79 2.53 21.69
N ASN A 15 10.02 2.12 22.02
CA ASN A 15 11.23 2.63 21.35
C ASN A 15 11.25 2.26 19.86
N ALA A 16 10.83 1.05 19.49
CA ALA A 16 10.65 0.67 18.08
C ALA A 16 9.59 1.54 17.39
N GLY A 17 8.50 1.87 18.09
CA GLY A 17 7.47 2.80 17.62
C GLY A 17 8.00 4.22 17.39
N ILE A 18 8.80 4.77 18.32
CA ILE A 18 9.44 6.09 18.21
C ILE A 18 10.33 6.15 16.96
N VAL A 19 11.16 5.12 16.74
CA VAL A 19 12.03 5.04 15.56
C VAL A 19 11.21 4.98 14.26
N GLY A 20 10.14 4.18 14.24
CA GLY A 20 9.23 4.10 13.10
C GLY A 20 8.55 5.44 12.80
N PHE A 21 8.02 6.09 13.83
CA PHE A 21 7.37 7.39 13.76
C PHE A 21 8.32 8.48 13.24
N TYR A 22 9.53 8.56 13.78
CA TYR A 22 10.58 9.48 13.32
C TYR A 22 10.89 9.31 11.83
N ARG A 23 11.03 8.05 11.35
CA ARG A 23 11.29 7.76 9.93
C ARG A 23 10.15 8.22 9.03
N ILE A 24 8.90 8.02 9.46
CA ILE A 24 7.71 8.46 8.71
C ILE A 24 7.67 9.98 8.61
N LEU A 25 7.94 10.70 9.70
CA LEU A 25 7.95 12.15 9.70
C LEU A 25 9.05 12.72 8.79
N LYS A 26 10.27 12.18 8.89
CA LYS A 26 11.40 12.65 8.08
C LYS A 26 11.28 12.37 6.59
N GLU A 27 10.58 11.30 6.20
CA GLU A 27 10.53 10.93 4.77
C GLU A 27 9.80 11.98 3.91
N ARG A 28 8.76 12.62 4.45
CA ARG A 28 7.94 13.59 3.71
C ARG A 28 8.39 15.03 3.92
N ASP A 29 9.20 15.30 4.93
CA ASP A 29 9.67 16.63 5.28
C ASP A 29 11.07 16.55 5.88
N GLU A 30 12.08 16.64 5.02
CA GLU A 30 13.49 16.63 5.44
C GLU A 30 13.85 17.84 6.33
N ARG A 31 13.02 18.90 6.28
CA ARG A 31 13.15 20.11 7.10
C ARG A 31 12.28 20.06 8.35
N ALA A 32 11.62 18.93 8.62
CA ALA A 32 10.84 18.78 9.84
C ALA A 32 11.74 18.96 11.06
N ASP A 33 11.40 19.96 11.88
CA ASP A 33 12.07 20.25 13.14
C ASP A 33 11.74 19.16 14.18
N ILE A 34 12.47 18.05 14.09
CA ILE A 34 12.43 16.95 15.05
C ILE A 34 13.76 16.93 15.79
N PHE A 35 13.72 17.24 17.07
CA PHE A 35 14.89 17.20 17.94
C PHE A 35 15.00 15.80 18.54
N VAL A 36 16.16 15.19 18.41
CA VAL A 36 16.48 13.87 18.95
C VAL A 36 17.54 14.03 20.01
N GLU A 37 17.25 13.55 21.21
CA GLU A 37 18.15 13.49 22.35
C GLU A 37 18.36 12.02 22.75
N GLU A 38 19.21 11.75 23.75
CA GLU A 38 19.58 10.38 24.13
C GLU A 38 18.36 9.51 24.50
N ASP A 39 17.40 10.07 25.23
CA ASP A 39 16.26 9.34 25.79
C ASP A 39 14.90 9.87 25.30
N GLN A 40 14.86 10.78 24.33
CA GLN A 40 13.61 11.38 23.86
C GLN A 40 13.66 11.94 22.44
N ILE A 41 12.48 12.08 21.83
CA ILE A 41 12.26 12.91 20.65
C ILE A 41 11.29 14.04 20.98
N SER A 42 11.48 15.20 20.36
CA SER A 42 10.52 16.30 20.45
C SER A 42 10.25 16.96 19.12
N PHE A 43 9.00 17.36 18.90
CA PHE A 43 8.54 17.86 17.61
C PHE A 43 7.26 18.70 17.74
N SER A 44 6.96 19.48 16.71
CA SER A 44 5.72 20.26 16.61
C SER A 44 4.50 19.37 16.36
N ALA A 45 3.39 19.60 17.08
CA ALA A 45 2.12 18.90 16.84
C ALA A 45 1.57 19.05 15.41
N ASP A 46 1.99 20.09 14.68
CA ASP A 46 1.63 20.28 13.27
C ASP A 46 2.16 19.14 12.38
N LEU A 47 3.24 18.46 12.78
CA LEU A 47 3.73 17.30 12.04
C LEU A 47 2.74 16.13 12.02
N LEU A 48 1.74 16.12 12.92
CA LEU A 48 0.64 15.16 12.91
C LEU A 48 -0.41 15.46 11.82
N GLN A 49 -0.38 16.63 11.18
CA GLN A 49 -1.28 16.94 10.07
C GLN A 49 -1.07 15.97 8.91
N ASN A 50 -2.17 15.41 8.39
CA ASN A 50 -2.19 14.41 7.32
C ASN A 50 -1.28 13.20 7.62
N PHE A 51 -1.12 12.84 8.90
CA PHE A 51 -0.19 11.78 9.29
C PHE A 51 -0.63 10.40 8.75
N SER A 52 -1.93 10.13 8.59
CA SER A 52 -2.40 8.92 7.92
C SER A 52 -1.83 8.78 6.49
N GLU A 53 -1.79 9.87 5.72
CA GLU A 53 -1.19 9.90 4.38
C GLU A 53 0.32 9.65 4.42
N LYS A 54 1.03 10.30 5.35
CA LYS A 54 2.47 10.09 5.57
C LYS A 54 2.76 8.63 5.92
N TYR A 55 1.97 8.07 6.84
CA TYR A 55 2.10 6.72 7.34
C TYR A 55 1.98 5.68 6.23
N PHE A 56 0.87 5.68 5.48
CA PHE A 56 0.69 4.70 4.40
C PHE A 56 1.66 4.92 3.25
N HIS A 57 1.97 6.16 2.89
CA HIS A 57 2.97 6.44 1.87
C HIS A 57 4.32 5.80 2.21
N TYR A 58 4.77 5.96 3.46
CA TYR A 58 6.03 5.40 3.91
C TYR A 58 6.08 3.89 3.74
N PHE A 59 5.04 3.18 4.19
CA PHE A 59 5.01 1.72 4.04
C PHE A 59 4.91 1.28 2.58
N ILE A 60 4.10 1.96 1.76
CA ILE A 60 3.97 1.65 0.33
C ILE A 60 5.31 1.82 -0.38
N LYS A 61 6.00 2.94 -0.14
CA LYS A 61 7.29 3.24 -0.77
C LYS A 61 8.40 2.33 -0.25
N ARG A 62 8.52 2.15 1.06
CA ARG A 62 9.59 1.35 1.69
C ARG A 62 9.51 -0.13 1.34
N TYR A 63 8.30 -0.67 1.21
CA TYR A 63 8.05 -2.10 0.97
C TYR A 63 7.51 -2.40 -0.43
N LYS A 64 7.63 -1.44 -1.36
CA LYS A 64 7.16 -1.51 -2.75
C LYS A 64 7.34 -2.91 -3.37
N ASN A 65 8.56 -3.45 -3.31
CA ASN A 65 8.94 -4.69 -3.99
C ASN A 65 8.24 -5.96 -3.49
N VAL A 66 7.67 -5.95 -2.29
CA VAL A 66 6.98 -7.12 -1.71
C VAL A 66 5.45 -7.00 -1.78
N LEU A 67 4.91 -5.82 -2.08
CA LEU A 67 3.46 -5.64 -2.22
C LEU A 67 2.97 -6.25 -3.53
N SER A 68 1.82 -6.94 -3.50
CA SER A 68 1.31 -7.63 -4.68
C SER A 68 1.01 -6.68 -5.84
N LEU A 69 0.60 -5.44 -5.54
CA LEU A 69 0.36 -4.39 -6.53
C LEU A 69 1.58 -4.17 -7.43
N TYR A 70 2.75 -4.00 -6.82
CA TYR A 70 3.98 -3.76 -7.58
C TYR A 70 4.56 -5.04 -8.17
N ARG A 71 4.34 -6.21 -7.55
CA ARG A 71 4.68 -7.49 -8.19
C ARG A 71 3.94 -7.66 -9.53
N ILE A 72 2.70 -7.22 -9.63
CA ILE A 72 1.97 -7.17 -10.90
C ILE A 72 2.65 -6.17 -11.85
N LEU A 73 2.80 -4.92 -11.42
CA LEU A 73 3.31 -3.84 -12.28
C LEU A 73 4.75 -4.07 -12.78
N ASN A 74 5.58 -4.76 -12.01
CA ASN A 74 6.97 -5.08 -12.38
C ASN A 74 7.05 -5.92 -13.67
N PHE A 75 6.00 -6.70 -14.00
CA PHE A 75 5.96 -7.47 -15.24
C PHE A 75 5.88 -6.58 -16.50
N THR A 76 5.61 -5.28 -16.36
CA THR A 76 5.63 -4.34 -17.51
C THR A 76 6.98 -4.35 -18.22
N ALA A 77 8.09 -4.54 -17.49
CA ALA A 77 9.41 -4.63 -18.11
C ALA A 77 9.51 -5.81 -19.08
N ASN A 78 8.92 -6.95 -18.74
CA ASN A 78 8.84 -8.11 -19.63
C ASN A 78 7.98 -7.79 -20.87
N ILE A 79 6.82 -7.13 -20.69
CA ILE A 79 5.95 -6.74 -21.80
C ILE A 79 6.70 -5.84 -22.79
N SER A 80 7.35 -4.78 -22.30
CA SER A 80 8.15 -3.87 -23.14
C SER A 80 9.26 -4.61 -23.89
N GLN A 81 9.98 -5.51 -23.21
CA GLN A 81 11.05 -6.30 -23.84
C GLN A 81 10.53 -7.18 -24.98
N TYR A 82 9.35 -7.79 -24.83
CA TYR A 82 8.75 -8.62 -25.88
C TYR A 82 8.38 -7.78 -27.11
N GLU A 83 7.85 -6.58 -26.90
CA GLU A 83 7.44 -5.66 -27.97
C GLU A 83 8.63 -5.03 -28.70
N GLU A 84 9.65 -4.57 -27.96
CA GLU A 84 10.86 -3.99 -28.54
C GLU A 84 11.60 -4.95 -29.47
N LYS A 85 11.56 -6.25 -29.15
CA LYS A 85 12.16 -7.31 -29.97
C LYS A 85 11.20 -7.88 -31.01
N ASN A 86 10.04 -7.25 -31.22
CA ASN A 86 8.99 -7.72 -32.13
C ASN A 86 8.69 -9.23 -31.97
N TYR A 87 8.72 -9.71 -30.73
CA TYR A 87 8.50 -11.12 -30.36
C TYR A 87 9.49 -12.14 -30.97
N GLU A 88 10.58 -11.70 -31.62
CA GLU A 88 11.53 -12.59 -32.29
C GLU A 88 12.20 -13.57 -31.33
N THR A 89 12.44 -13.14 -30.09
CA THR A 89 13.04 -13.97 -29.04
C THR A 89 12.01 -14.52 -28.04
N PHE A 90 10.72 -14.48 -28.36
CA PHE A 90 9.66 -14.97 -27.46
C PHE A 90 9.57 -16.49 -27.54
N LEU A 91 9.88 -17.17 -26.44
CA LEU A 91 9.97 -18.63 -26.38
C LEU A 91 8.82 -19.25 -25.55
N LYS A 92 8.79 -20.59 -25.48
CA LYS A 92 7.73 -21.30 -24.74
C LYS A 92 7.81 -20.99 -23.25
N GLU A 93 9.01 -20.81 -22.72
CA GLU A 93 9.27 -20.41 -21.35
C GLU A 93 8.69 -19.01 -21.04
N ASP A 94 8.69 -18.10 -22.02
CA ASP A 94 8.09 -16.78 -21.87
C ASP A 94 6.57 -16.84 -21.90
N LEU A 95 6.00 -17.74 -22.72
CA LEU A 95 4.56 -18.04 -22.69
C LEU A 95 4.12 -18.62 -21.34
N GLU A 96 4.91 -19.53 -20.77
CA GLU A 96 4.65 -20.09 -19.45
C GLU A 96 4.68 -19.02 -18.35
N LYS A 97 5.71 -18.17 -18.35
CA LYS A 97 5.81 -17.01 -17.43
C LYS A 97 4.64 -16.04 -17.61
N LEU A 98 4.24 -15.75 -18.85
CA LEU A 98 3.10 -14.88 -19.15
C LEU A 98 1.81 -15.49 -18.60
N ASN A 99 1.58 -16.78 -18.81
CA ASN A 99 0.41 -17.49 -18.31
C ASN A 99 0.38 -17.57 -16.78
N GLU A 100 1.53 -17.76 -16.12
CA GLU A 100 1.65 -17.70 -14.66
C GLU A 100 1.33 -16.28 -14.16
N HIS A 101 1.85 -15.26 -14.84
CA HIS A 101 1.56 -13.88 -14.52
C HIS A 101 0.06 -13.58 -14.64
N VAL A 102 -0.61 -14.04 -15.69
CA VAL A 102 -2.06 -13.93 -15.86
C VAL A 102 -2.81 -14.51 -14.65
N GLU A 103 -2.48 -15.74 -14.22
CA GLU A 103 -3.13 -16.34 -13.05
C GLU A 103 -2.92 -15.51 -11.77
N ASN A 104 -1.71 -14.98 -11.58
CA ASN A 104 -1.41 -14.11 -10.45
C ASN A 104 -2.23 -12.81 -10.50
N VAL A 105 -2.30 -12.15 -11.66
CA VAL A 105 -3.13 -10.94 -11.85
C VAL A 105 -4.59 -11.26 -11.51
N LYS A 106 -5.14 -12.33 -12.08
CA LYS A 106 -6.53 -12.75 -11.81
C LYS A 106 -6.78 -13.00 -10.32
N LYS A 107 -5.84 -13.69 -9.66
CA LYS A 107 -5.89 -13.97 -8.22
C LYS A 107 -5.96 -12.68 -7.38
N TYR A 108 -5.17 -11.68 -7.72
CA TYR A 108 -5.16 -10.43 -6.96
C TYR A 108 -6.38 -9.55 -7.27
N LEU A 109 -6.80 -9.44 -8.54
CA LEU A 109 -7.98 -8.65 -8.93
C LEU A 109 -9.26 -9.16 -8.25
N LYS A 110 -9.40 -10.47 -8.04
CA LYS A 110 -10.56 -11.05 -7.33
C LYS A 110 -10.41 -11.09 -5.81
N SER A 111 -9.25 -10.73 -5.27
CA SER A 111 -8.99 -10.84 -3.83
C SER A 111 -9.90 -9.88 -3.04
N ASN A 112 -10.33 -10.30 -1.86
CA ASN A 112 -11.16 -9.46 -0.99
C ASN A 112 -10.46 -8.14 -0.63
N SER A 113 -9.13 -8.16 -0.52
CA SER A 113 -8.31 -6.98 -0.29
C SER A 113 -8.47 -5.93 -1.39
N TYR A 114 -8.37 -6.34 -2.66
CA TYR A 114 -8.50 -5.43 -3.79
C TYR A 114 -9.95 -5.02 -4.03
N ARG A 115 -10.88 -6.00 -3.98
CA ARG A 115 -12.32 -5.77 -4.16
C ARG A 115 -12.86 -4.74 -3.18
N ALA A 116 -12.40 -4.79 -1.94
CA ALA A 116 -12.77 -3.81 -0.93
C ALA A 116 -12.27 -2.40 -1.25
N MET A 117 -11.34 -2.19 -2.18
CA MET A 117 -10.82 -0.86 -2.51
C MET A 117 -11.43 -0.25 -3.77
N TYR A 118 -12.00 -1.06 -4.67
CA TYR A 118 -12.56 -0.56 -5.94
C TYR A 118 -13.58 0.58 -5.78
N PRO A 119 -14.50 0.58 -4.79
CA PRO A 119 -15.43 1.69 -4.60
C PRO A 119 -14.76 3.04 -4.26
N LEU A 120 -13.49 3.04 -3.82
CA LEU A 120 -12.73 4.24 -3.51
C LEU A 120 -11.93 4.77 -4.71
N ILE A 121 -11.83 4.01 -5.80
CA ILE A 121 -11.04 4.36 -6.99
C ILE A 121 -11.95 5.01 -8.03
N ARG A 122 -11.69 6.27 -8.37
CA ARG A 122 -12.53 7.04 -9.31
C ARG A 122 -12.16 6.72 -10.76
N CYS A 123 -12.52 5.52 -11.20
CA CYS A 123 -12.24 5.05 -12.56
C CYS A 123 -13.44 4.25 -13.13
N PRO A 124 -13.82 4.45 -14.40
CA PRO A 124 -14.87 3.64 -15.04
C PRO A 124 -14.41 2.20 -15.38
N PHE A 125 -13.13 1.89 -15.22
CA PHE A 125 -12.59 0.55 -15.45
C PHE A 125 -13.18 -0.46 -14.45
N ASP A 126 -13.72 -1.58 -14.95
CA ASP A 126 -14.18 -2.69 -14.11
C ASP A 126 -13.11 -3.80 -14.03
N PRO A 127 -12.38 -3.90 -12.90
CA PRO A 127 -11.31 -4.90 -12.75
C PRO A 127 -11.84 -6.32 -12.70
N LEU A 128 -13.09 -6.53 -12.23
CA LEU A 128 -13.69 -7.85 -12.11
C LEU A 128 -14.23 -8.35 -13.44
N GLN A 129 -14.76 -7.45 -14.28
CA GLN A 129 -15.08 -7.79 -15.66
C GLN A 129 -13.80 -8.15 -16.43
N LYS A 130 -12.77 -7.29 -16.37
CA LYS A 130 -11.51 -7.53 -17.09
C LYS A 130 -10.82 -8.81 -16.64
N GLU A 131 -10.87 -9.15 -15.36
CA GLU A 131 -10.36 -10.43 -14.83
C GLU A 131 -11.01 -11.66 -15.49
N ARG A 132 -12.32 -11.63 -15.75
CA ARG A 132 -13.05 -12.73 -16.40
C ARG A 132 -12.70 -12.86 -17.88
N GLU A 133 -12.48 -11.73 -18.55
CA GLU A 133 -12.07 -11.66 -19.94
C GLU A 133 -10.62 -12.11 -20.15
N LEU A 134 -9.76 -11.88 -19.15
CA LEU A 134 -8.35 -12.26 -19.18
C LEU A 134 -8.20 -13.78 -19.22
N LYS A 135 -7.67 -14.30 -20.34
CA LYS A 135 -7.49 -15.74 -20.60
C LYS A 135 -6.05 -16.05 -20.96
N LYS A 136 -5.56 -17.18 -20.42
CA LYS A 136 -4.28 -17.76 -20.82
C LYS A 136 -4.28 -18.17 -22.28
N VAL A 137 -3.10 -18.16 -22.89
CA VAL A 137 -2.88 -18.70 -24.23
C VAL A 137 -2.28 -20.09 -24.09
N ASN A 138 -2.97 -21.11 -24.61
CA ASN A 138 -2.50 -22.49 -24.61
C ASN A 138 -2.15 -22.92 -26.03
N LEU A 139 -1.01 -23.59 -26.19
CA LEU A 139 -0.60 -24.22 -27.44
C LEU A 139 -1.15 -25.63 -27.53
N LYS A 140 -1.79 -25.99 -28.65
CA LYS A 140 -2.05 -27.39 -28.97
C LYS A 140 -0.75 -28.08 -29.38
N LYS A 141 -0.73 -29.42 -29.33
CA LYS A 141 0.44 -30.24 -29.75
C LYS A 141 0.91 -29.94 -31.18
N THR A 142 0.01 -29.49 -32.05
CA THR A 142 0.25 -29.18 -33.47
C THR A 142 0.55 -27.71 -33.74
N GLU A 143 0.39 -26.83 -32.75
CA GLU A 143 0.55 -25.38 -32.92
C GLU A 143 1.95 -24.94 -32.48
N SER A 144 2.53 -24.01 -33.24
CA SER A 144 3.72 -23.25 -32.87
C SER A 144 3.34 -21.93 -32.19
N LEU A 145 4.32 -21.26 -31.56
CA LEU A 145 4.11 -19.92 -30.98
C LEU A 145 3.65 -18.89 -32.03
N LYS A 146 4.16 -19.00 -33.26
CA LYS A 146 3.80 -18.09 -34.35
C LYS A 146 2.30 -18.17 -34.68
N ASP A 147 1.71 -19.36 -34.57
CA ASP A 147 0.28 -19.57 -34.82
C ASP A 147 -0.62 -18.86 -33.80
N ARG A 148 -0.08 -18.52 -32.62
CA ARG A 148 -0.80 -17.87 -31.52
C ARG A 148 -0.30 -16.46 -31.21
N ILE A 149 0.51 -15.87 -32.09
CA ILE A 149 1.14 -14.56 -31.84
C ILE A 149 0.10 -13.45 -31.65
N SER A 150 -0.99 -13.48 -32.41
CA SER A 150 -2.10 -12.52 -32.29
C SER A 150 -2.81 -12.61 -30.94
N ASP A 151 -3.01 -13.83 -30.42
CA ASP A 151 -3.58 -14.05 -29.09
C ASP A 151 -2.65 -13.56 -27.99
N ILE A 152 -1.34 -13.77 -28.14
CA ILE A 152 -0.33 -13.27 -27.20
C ILE A 152 -0.34 -11.73 -27.20
N GLN A 153 -0.32 -11.11 -28.38
CA GLN A 153 -0.41 -9.65 -28.52
C GLN A 153 -1.66 -9.08 -27.85
N LYS A 154 -2.83 -9.69 -28.11
CA LYS A 154 -4.08 -9.28 -27.45
C LYS A 154 -4.01 -9.42 -25.94
N LEU A 155 -3.47 -10.53 -25.43
CA LEU A 155 -3.31 -10.74 -23.99
C LEU A 155 -2.39 -9.68 -23.35
N LEU A 156 -1.32 -9.27 -24.04
CA LEU A 156 -0.43 -8.20 -23.56
C LEU A 156 -1.13 -6.84 -23.53
N VAL A 157 -1.98 -6.54 -24.52
CA VAL A 157 -2.84 -5.34 -24.51
C VAL A 157 -3.79 -5.36 -23.31
N ASP A 158 -4.47 -6.48 -23.07
CA ASP A 158 -5.37 -6.64 -21.92
C ASP A 158 -4.64 -6.45 -20.58
N LEU A 159 -3.40 -6.97 -20.46
CA LEU A 159 -2.56 -6.77 -19.28
C LEU A 159 -2.12 -5.31 -19.09
N LYS A 160 -1.80 -4.60 -20.18
CA LYS A 160 -1.46 -3.17 -20.13
C LYS A 160 -2.61 -2.32 -19.62
N GLU A 161 -3.84 -2.57 -20.07
CA GLU A 161 -5.02 -1.87 -19.56
C GLU A 161 -5.18 -2.06 -18.05
N ILE A 162 -4.96 -3.29 -17.55
CA ILE A 162 -4.95 -3.57 -16.11
C ILE A 162 -3.82 -2.81 -15.41
N HIS A 163 -2.61 -2.80 -15.98
CA HIS A 163 -1.48 -2.08 -15.40
C HIS A 163 -1.74 -0.57 -15.33
N ASP A 164 -2.38 0.00 -16.34
CA ASP A 164 -2.71 1.43 -16.38
C ASP A 164 -3.76 1.78 -15.32
N PHE A 165 -4.79 0.95 -15.15
CA PHE A 165 -5.71 1.06 -14.01
C PHE A 165 -4.96 1.01 -12.67
N LEU A 166 -4.08 0.02 -12.49
CA LEU A 166 -3.35 -0.16 -11.24
C LEU A 166 -2.36 0.97 -10.96
N ARG A 167 -1.83 1.66 -11.99
CA ARG A 167 -0.92 2.82 -11.86
C ARG A 167 -1.59 4.12 -11.46
N GLN A 168 -2.91 4.23 -11.61
CA GLN A 168 -3.63 5.44 -11.22
C GLN A 168 -3.38 5.78 -9.75
N GLU A 169 -3.40 7.07 -9.44
CA GLU A 169 -3.10 7.57 -8.10
C GLU A 169 -3.98 6.92 -7.03
N ASP A 170 -5.29 6.87 -7.26
CA ASP A 170 -6.25 6.22 -6.35
C ASP A 170 -5.96 4.72 -6.18
N SER A 171 -5.64 4.00 -7.26
CA SER A 171 -5.29 2.59 -7.20
C SER A 171 -4.02 2.38 -6.35
N GLN A 172 -2.98 3.17 -6.61
CA GLN A 172 -1.73 3.14 -5.85
C GLN A 172 -1.96 3.45 -4.38
N LYS A 173 -2.82 4.43 -4.09
CA LYS A 173 -3.19 4.85 -2.74
C LYS A 173 -3.95 3.74 -2.01
N TYR A 174 -5.14 3.36 -2.48
CA TYR A 174 -6.04 2.49 -1.74
C TYR A 174 -5.62 1.02 -1.77
N ILE A 175 -5.24 0.49 -2.95
CA ILE A 175 -4.78 -0.91 -3.05
C ILE A 175 -3.41 -1.04 -2.39
N GLY A 176 -2.51 -0.08 -2.62
CA GLY A 176 -1.18 -0.07 -1.99
C GLY A 176 -1.28 -0.04 -0.47
N ALA A 177 -2.14 0.82 0.09
CA ALA A 177 -2.36 0.89 1.53
C ALA A 177 -2.94 -0.42 2.08
N LYS A 178 -3.92 -1.04 1.39
CA LYS A 178 -4.46 -2.35 1.81
C LYS A 178 -3.41 -3.46 1.77
N ASN A 179 -2.51 -3.42 0.79
CA ASN A 179 -1.39 -4.37 0.67
C ASN A 179 -0.40 -4.19 1.82
N ALA A 180 -0.01 -2.94 2.12
CA ALA A 180 0.88 -2.62 3.24
C ALA A 180 0.25 -3.00 4.58
N MET A 181 -1.05 -2.74 4.75
CA MET A 181 -1.80 -3.04 5.97
C MET A 181 -1.72 -4.52 6.35
N TYR A 182 -2.06 -5.41 5.42
CA TYR A 182 -2.05 -6.86 5.70
C TYR A 182 -0.69 -7.53 5.50
N GLY A 183 0.15 -7.02 4.59
CA GLY A 183 1.42 -7.64 4.27
C GLY A 183 2.56 -7.26 5.22
N ILE A 184 2.51 -6.06 5.80
CA ILE A 184 3.61 -5.49 6.59
C ILE A 184 3.14 -5.11 7.99
N ILE A 185 2.12 -4.26 8.08
CA ILE A 185 1.70 -3.60 9.32
C ILE A 185 1.07 -4.61 10.30
N GLN A 186 0.25 -5.53 9.82
CA GLN A 186 -0.41 -6.56 10.64
C GLN A 186 0.59 -7.47 11.39
N ASN A 187 1.84 -7.57 10.93
CA ASN A 187 2.84 -8.39 11.59
C ASN A 187 3.30 -7.79 12.93
N ALA A 188 3.09 -6.48 13.14
CA ALA A 188 3.46 -5.79 14.37
C ALA A 188 2.31 -5.67 15.39
N TRP A 189 1.07 -5.50 14.92
CA TRP A 189 -0.11 -5.35 15.77
C TRP A 189 -1.36 -5.93 15.09
N LYS A 190 -2.40 -6.24 15.87
CA LYS A 190 -3.65 -6.85 15.35
C LYS A 190 -4.85 -6.38 16.17
N GLY A 191 -6.02 -6.29 15.54
CA GLY A 191 -7.30 -6.08 16.23
C GLY A 191 -7.58 -4.64 16.64
N ILE A 192 -6.80 -3.66 16.18
CA ILE A 192 -6.96 -2.24 16.48
C ILE A 192 -7.13 -1.42 15.21
N SER A 193 -7.93 -0.34 15.26
CA SER A 193 -8.17 0.58 14.14
C SER A 193 -8.42 -0.15 12.81
N ILE A 194 -7.66 0.15 11.77
CA ILE A 194 -7.67 -0.45 10.42
C ILE A 194 -7.50 -1.98 10.39
N LEU A 195 -7.04 -2.59 11.49
CA LEU A 195 -6.88 -4.04 11.66
C LEU A 195 -7.93 -4.66 12.59
N ASN A 196 -8.89 -3.86 13.09
CA ASN A 196 -10.05 -4.36 13.81
C ASN A 196 -11.10 -4.86 12.80
N PRO A 197 -11.47 -6.16 12.81
CA PRO A 197 -12.46 -6.71 11.88
C PRO A 197 -13.87 -6.12 12.06
N GLN A 198 -14.15 -5.44 13.17
CA GLN A 198 -15.44 -4.80 13.43
C GLN A 198 -15.58 -3.42 12.78
N VAL A 199 -14.49 -2.83 12.29
CA VAL A 199 -14.51 -1.52 11.64
C VAL A 199 -15.22 -1.62 10.29
N LYS A 200 -16.22 -0.75 10.10
CA LYS A 200 -17.01 -0.65 8.86
C LYS A 200 -16.46 0.41 7.90
N GLU A 201 -15.60 1.31 8.38
CA GLU A 201 -14.96 2.32 7.54
C GLU A 201 -14.04 1.63 6.53
N GLN A 202 -14.35 1.82 5.26
CA GLN A 202 -13.65 1.19 4.14
C GLN A 202 -12.37 1.95 3.80
N ASN A 203 -12.38 3.27 3.95
CA ASN A 203 -11.23 4.12 3.73
C ASN A 203 -10.30 4.08 4.95
N MET A 204 -9.26 3.24 4.87
CA MET A 204 -8.30 3.07 5.95
C MET A 204 -7.53 4.34 6.34
N TYR A 205 -7.43 5.33 5.46
CA TYR A 205 -6.82 6.61 5.79
C TYR A 205 -7.69 7.38 6.79
N LEU A 206 -9.02 7.35 6.59
CA LEU A 206 -9.97 7.99 7.51
C LEU A 206 -10.06 7.26 8.83
N GLU A 207 -10.14 5.93 8.82
CA GLU A 207 -10.15 5.13 10.06
C GLU A 207 -8.86 5.33 10.87
N PHE A 208 -7.70 5.30 10.22
CA PHE A 208 -6.42 5.51 10.90
C PHE A 208 -6.34 6.92 11.49
N ASP A 209 -6.71 7.94 10.70
CA ASP A 209 -6.70 9.33 11.13
C ASP A 209 -7.62 9.53 12.34
N LYS A 210 -8.87 9.06 12.25
CA LYS A 210 -9.85 9.13 13.32
C LYS A 210 -9.37 8.43 14.59
N TYR A 211 -8.89 7.19 14.47
CA TYR A 211 -8.55 6.37 15.64
C TYR A 211 -7.28 6.85 16.34
N PHE A 212 -6.22 7.19 15.58
CA PHE A 212 -4.92 7.53 16.15
C PHE A 212 -4.64 9.03 16.19
N VAL A 213 -4.80 9.71 15.06
CA VAL A 213 -4.32 11.09 14.88
C VAL A 213 -5.24 12.09 15.56
N GLN A 214 -6.55 11.98 15.33
CA GLN A 214 -7.57 12.84 15.95
C GLN A 214 -7.60 12.62 17.46
N THR A 215 -7.62 11.37 17.94
CA THR A 215 -7.53 11.06 19.37
C THR A 215 -6.30 11.70 20.03
N ALA A 216 -5.13 11.67 19.38
CA ALA A 216 -3.93 12.31 19.90
C ALA A 216 -4.06 13.85 19.94
N ARG A 217 -4.61 14.46 18.88
CA ARG A 217 -4.85 15.92 18.81
C ARG A 217 -5.87 16.39 19.85
N GLU A 218 -6.98 15.69 19.99
CA GLU A 218 -8.01 15.97 20.98
C GLU A 218 -7.43 15.89 22.41
N TYR A 219 -6.57 14.90 22.68
CA TYR A 219 -5.88 14.81 23.96
C TYR A 219 -4.97 16.03 24.23
N LEU A 220 -4.25 16.51 23.20
CA LEU A 220 -3.40 17.70 23.28
C LEU A 220 -4.22 18.98 23.49
N GLU A 221 -5.44 19.07 22.98
CA GLU A 221 -6.29 20.26 23.17
C GLU A 221 -7.03 20.27 24.52
N GLN A 222 -7.13 19.14 25.21
CA GLN A 222 -7.88 19.03 26.47
C GLN A 222 -7.24 19.80 27.64
N GLU A 223 -8.09 20.25 28.57
CA GLU A 223 -7.66 20.89 29.81
C GLU A 223 -7.31 19.82 30.87
N LYS A 224 -6.02 19.49 30.97
CA LYS A 224 -5.52 18.36 31.78
C LYS A 224 -5.76 18.51 33.28
N THR A 225 -5.97 19.73 33.79
CA THR A 225 -6.33 20.01 35.19
C THR A 225 -7.64 19.34 35.61
N LYS A 226 -8.53 19.03 34.66
CA LYS A 226 -9.81 18.36 34.89
C LYS A 226 -9.71 16.84 34.91
N PHE A 227 -8.53 16.28 34.63
CA PHE A 227 -8.37 14.83 34.61
C PHE A 227 -8.40 14.26 36.03
N LYS A 228 -9.30 13.29 36.25
CA LYS A 228 -9.43 12.57 37.52
C LYS A 228 -8.17 11.78 37.88
N TYR A 229 -7.45 11.33 36.86
CA TYR A 229 -6.26 10.49 36.99
C TYR A 229 -5.06 11.17 36.35
N ARG A 230 -3.93 11.04 37.01
CA ARG A 230 -2.62 11.45 36.53
C ARG A 230 -1.91 10.25 35.94
N CYS A 231 -1.14 10.46 34.87
CA CYS A 231 -0.39 9.37 34.26
C CYS A 231 0.70 8.96 35.23
N PHE A 232 0.78 7.69 35.61
CA PHE A 232 1.82 7.23 36.52
C PHE A 232 3.25 7.49 35.98
N SER A 233 3.42 7.49 34.65
CA SER A 233 4.71 7.70 33.99
C SER A 233 5.11 9.17 33.78
N CYS A 234 4.16 10.11 33.73
CA CYS A 234 4.49 11.54 33.50
C CYS A 234 3.82 12.54 34.45
N GLY A 235 3.04 12.09 35.43
CA GLY A 235 2.39 12.92 36.46
C GLY A 235 1.12 13.60 35.96
#